data_AF-A0A7W1FM03-F1
#
_entry.id   AF-A0A7W1FM03-F1
#
_cell.length_a   1.000
_cell.length_b   1.000
_cell.length_c   1.000
_cell.angle_alpha   90.00
_cell.angle_beta   90.00
_cell.angle_gamma   90.00
#
_symmetry.space_group_name_H-M   'P 1'
#
loop_
_entity.id
_entity.type
_entity.pdbx_description
1 polymer ?
#
loop_
_entity_poly.entity_id
_entity_poly.type
_entity_poly.pdbx_seq_one_letter_code
_entity_poly.pdbx_strand_id
1 'polypeptide(L)'
;MRHSAVLIMLALLLAGCDSPRTTMMDKTEAKRDERVLRVRVVKVYDNRNLDYVREPNISHIVDVDVLDGPTELIGKPLALPFDMFYTAKPPPQVGEEVVTTPAAWVTRNSGGKQRAFGQ
;
A
#
# COMPACT_ATOMS: atom_id res chain seq x y z
N MET A 1 -29.96 -20.76 -26.41
CA MET A 1 -29.58 -19.33 -26.27
C MET A 1 -29.82 -18.73 -24.87
N ARG A 2 -30.49 -19.42 -23.92
CA ARG A 2 -30.72 -18.89 -22.56
C ARG A 2 -29.60 -19.15 -21.53
N HIS A 3 -28.65 -20.04 -21.85
CA HIS A 3 -27.59 -20.43 -20.90
C HIS A 3 -26.32 -19.57 -21.02
N SER A 4 -26.16 -18.85 -22.13
CA SER A 4 -25.00 -17.96 -22.36
C SER A 4 -25.09 -16.66 -21.55
N ALA A 5 -26.29 -16.17 -21.24
CA ALA A 5 -26.48 -14.94 -20.47
C ALA A 5 -26.04 -15.09 -18.99
N VAL A 6 -26.25 -16.28 -18.40
CA VAL A 6 -25.88 -16.56 -17.01
C VAL A 6 -24.35 -16.66 -16.85
N LEU A 7 -23.67 -17.24 -17.83
CA LEU A 7 -22.21 -17.41 -17.80
C LEU A 7 -21.46 -16.06 -17.94
N ILE A 8 -22.01 -15.14 -18.73
CA ILE A 8 -21.46 -13.78 -18.89
C ILE A 8 -21.70 -12.94 -17.62
N MET A 9 -22.86 -13.07 -16.99
CA MET A 9 -23.18 -12.34 -15.74
C MET A 9 -22.34 -12.84 -14.56
N LEU A 10 -22.01 -14.14 -14.51
CA LEU A 10 -21.11 -14.72 -13.51
C LEU A 10 -19.64 -14.29 -13.72
N ALA A 11 -19.20 -14.16 -14.98
CA ALA A 11 -17.87 -13.66 -15.31
C ALA A 11 -17.69 -12.16 -14.97
N LEU A 12 -18.75 -11.36 -15.11
CA LEU A 12 -18.75 -9.93 -14.75
C LEU A 12 -18.72 -9.70 -13.22
N LEU A 13 -19.23 -10.63 -12.41
CA LEU A 13 -19.16 -10.56 -10.94
C LEU A 13 -17.78 -10.94 -10.37
N LEU A 14 -16.98 -11.70 -11.13
CA LEU A 14 -15.60 -12.08 -10.76
C LEU A 14 -14.56 -11.03 -11.20
N ALA A 15 -14.95 -10.06 -12.02
CA ALA A 15 -14.16 -8.85 -12.31
C ALA A 15 -14.28 -7.82 -11.18
N GLY A 16 -14.24 -8.29 -9.92
CA GLY A 16 -14.17 -7.43 -8.75
C GLY A 16 -12.97 -6.50 -8.92
N CYS A 17 -13.26 -5.20 -8.95
CA CYS A 17 -12.33 -4.13 -9.27
C CYS A 17 -10.96 -4.36 -8.61
N ASP A 18 -9.94 -4.48 -9.45
CA ASP A 18 -8.54 -4.60 -9.08
C ASP A 18 -8.00 -3.25 -8.59
N SER A 19 -8.62 -2.68 -7.57
CA SER A 19 -8.33 -1.34 -7.06
C SER A 19 -7.81 -1.42 -5.62
N PRO A 20 -6.97 -0.46 -5.19
CA PRO A 20 -6.51 -0.35 -3.82
C PRO A 20 -7.66 -0.37 -2.82
N ARG A 21 -7.38 -0.86 -1.61
CA ARG A 21 -8.39 -0.93 -0.54
C ARG A 21 -8.88 0.46 -0.16
N THR A 22 -10.12 0.52 0.34
CA THR A 22 -10.87 1.77 0.58
C THR A 22 -10.26 2.68 1.65
N THR A 23 -9.39 2.18 2.52
CA THR A 23 -8.69 2.97 3.54
C THR A 23 -7.35 3.46 2.99
N MET A 24 -7.42 4.33 1.98
CA MET A 24 -6.24 4.91 1.37
C MET A 24 -5.72 6.10 2.18
N MET A 25 -4.45 6.01 2.58
CA MET A 25 -3.73 7.12 3.18
C MET A 25 -3.14 8.01 2.08
N ASP A 26 -3.34 9.31 2.18
CA ASP A 26 -2.76 10.27 1.23
C ASP A 26 -1.28 10.57 1.56
N LYS A 27 -0.52 11.16 0.63
CA LYS A 27 0.91 11.45 0.85
C LYS A 27 1.14 12.42 2.00
N THR A 28 0.23 13.36 2.23
CA THR A 28 0.37 14.36 3.29
C THR A 28 0.17 13.73 4.67
N GLU A 29 -0.84 12.86 4.80
CA GLU A 29 -1.10 12.05 5.98
C GLU A 29 0.07 11.09 6.23
N ALA A 30 0.48 10.31 5.23
CA ALA A 30 1.60 9.39 5.34
C ALA A 30 2.88 10.10 5.79
N LYS A 31 3.20 11.27 5.22
CA LYS A 31 4.37 12.07 5.63
C LYS A 31 4.35 12.50 7.11
N ARG A 32 3.17 12.70 7.70
CA ARG A 32 3.01 13.13 9.09
C ARG A 32 2.92 11.95 10.05
N ASP A 33 2.64 10.75 9.55
CA ASP A 33 2.50 9.56 10.36
C ASP A 33 3.87 8.87 10.57
N GLU A 34 4.47 9.18 11.72
CA GLU A 34 5.73 8.59 12.18
C GLU A 34 5.52 7.38 13.10
N ARG A 35 4.28 6.89 13.26
CA ARG A 35 4.01 5.73 14.11
C ARG A 35 4.63 4.49 13.47
N VAL A 36 5.32 3.70 14.29
CA VAL A 36 5.94 2.45 13.85
C VAL A 36 4.88 1.37 13.73
N LEU A 37 4.83 0.74 12.57
CA LEU A 37 3.91 -0.34 12.23
C LEU A 37 4.72 -1.58 11.86
N ARG A 38 4.27 -2.75 12.30
CA ARG A 38 4.62 -4.03 11.65
C ARG A 38 3.50 -4.37 10.70
N VAL A 39 3.79 -4.47 9.42
CA VAL A 39 2.77 -4.68 8.38
C VAL A 39 3.12 -5.87 7.50
N ARG A 40 2.10 -6.58 7.00
CA ARG A 40 2.25 -7.56 5.93
C ARG A 40 1.74 -7.00 4.63
N VAL A 41 2.54 -7.09 3.57
CA VAL A 41 2.16 -6.62 2.25
C VAL A 41 1.16 -7.59 1.63
N VAL A 42 0.00 -7.08 1.25
CA VAL A 42 -1.06 -7.86 0.61
C VAL A 42 -1.02 -7.68 -0.90
N LYS A 43 -0.78 -6.46 -1.36
CA LYS A 43 -0.77 -6.14 -2.79
C LYS A 43 0.01 -4.88 -3.08
N VAL A 44 0.61 -4.82 -4.27
CA VAL A 44 1.33 -3.66 -4.77
C VAL A 44 0.76 -3.29 -6.11
N TYR A 45 0.37 -2.03 -6.26
CA TYR A 45 -0.19 -1.47 -7.47
C TYR A 45 0.79 -0.45 -8.05
N ASP A 46 1.12 -0.58 -9.34
CA ASP A 46 1.89 0.43 -10.06
C ASP A 46 0.98 1.64 -10.34
N ASN A 47 1.28 2.76 -9.67
CA ASN A 47 0.50 3.99 -9.81
C ASN A 47 0.81 4.74 -11.13
N ARG A 48 1.89 4.38 -11.84
CA ARG A 48 2.30 5.05 -13.08
C ARG A 48 1.39 4.74 -14.27
N ASN A 49 0.73 3.58 -14.24
CA ASN A 49 -0.05 3.08 -15.37
C ASN A 49 -1.56 3.24 -15.18
N LEU A 50 -2.02 3.43 -13.93
CA LEU A 50 -3.43 3.29 -13.56
C LEU A 50 -4.00 4.52 -12.81
N ASP A 51 -3.18 5.52 -12.51
CA ASP A 51 -3.57 6.80 -11.90
C ASP A 51 -4.48 6.66 -10.66
N TYR A 52 -4.23 5.65 -9.81
CA TYR A 52 -4.99 5.46 -8.57
C TYR A 52 -4.95 6.71 -7.68
N VAL A 53 -3.81 7.40 -7.67
CA VAL A 53 -3.69 8.76 -7.13
C VAL A 53 -2.92 9.67 -8.06
N ARG A 54 -3.33 10.94 -8.04
CA ARG A 54 -2.72 12.03 -8.80
C ARG A 54 -1.59 12.75 -8.04
N GLU A 55 -1.17 12.20 -6.92
CA GLU A 55 -0.16 12.83 -6.07
C GLU A 55 1.24 12.71 -6.70
N PRO A 56 2.01 13.80 -6.76
CA PRO A 56 3.32 13.77 -7.41
C PRO A 56 4.29 12.85 -6.65
N ASN A 57 5.08 12.11 -7.42
CA ASN A 57 6.12 11.17 -6.98
C ASN A 57 5.61 9.93 -6.22
N ILE A 58 4.30 9.66 -6.16
CA ILE A 58 3.82 8.36 -5.68
C ILE A 58 3.90 7.35 -6.82
N SER A 59 4.87 6.42 -6.72
CA SER A 59 5.11 5.41 -7.74
C SER A 59 4.24 4.18 -7.57
N HIS A 60 3.90 3.81 -6.34
CA HIS A 60 3.06 2.64 -6.06
C HIS A 60 2.09 2.92 -4.92
N ILE A 61 0.98 2.19 -4.91
CA ILE A 61 0.13 2.01 -3.75
C ILE A 61 0.35 0.60 -3.21
N VAL A 62 0.48 0.48 -1.89
CA VAL A 62 0.78 -0.78 -1.24
C VAL A 62 -0.34 -1.08 -0.23
N ASP A 63 -1.15 -2.08 -0.53
CA ASP A 63 -2.11 -2.62 0.43
C ASP A 63 -1.37 -3.46 1.45
N VAL A 64 -1.64 -3.18 2.72
CA VAL A 64 -1.06 -3.89 3.85
C VAL A 64 -2.11 -4.28 4.88
N ASP A 65 -1.79 -5.32 5.64
CA ASP A 65 -2.46 -5.65 6.89
C ASP A 65 -1.55 -5.25 8.06
N VAL A 66 -2.08 -4.51 9.03
CA VAL A 66 -1.31 -4.10 10.22
C VAL A 66 -1.29 -5.24 11.24
N LEU A 67 -0.10 -5.77 11.50
CA LEU A 67 0.14 -6.85 12.46
C LEU A 67 0.53 -6.35 13.86
N ASP A 68 1.06 -5.12 13.95
CA ASP A 68 1.45 -4.47 15.20
C ASP A 68 1.53 -2.95 15.05
N GLY A 69 1.43 -2.22 16.15
CA GLY A 69 1.47 -0.76 16.20
C GLY A 69 0.37 -0.17 17.09
N PRO A 70 -0.16 1.02 16.75
CA PRO A 70 -1.29 1.63 17.47
C PRO A 70 -2.51 0.70 17.45
N THR A 71 -3.11 0.46 18.62
CA THR A 71 -4.22 -0.48 18.83
C THR A 71 -5.38 -0.26 17.87
N GLU A 72 -5.66 0.99 17.50
CA GLU A 72 -6.74 1.36 16.59
C GLU A 72 -6.49 0.96 15.13
N LEU A 73 -5.27 0.57 14.76
CA LEU A 73 -4.88 0.15 13.41
C LEU A 73 -4.66 -1.36 13.29
N ILE A 74 -4.36 -2.06 14.38
CA ILE A 74 -4.08 -3.50 14.36
C ILE A 74 -5.26 -4.28 13.76
N GLY A 75 -4.96 -5.19 12.84
CA GLY A 75 -5.94 -6.00 12.13
C GLY A 75 -6.72 -5.24 11.05
N LYS A 76 -6.43 -3.96 10.81
CA LYS A 76 -7.08 -3.18 9.76
C LYS A 76 -6.29 -3.24 8.45
N PRO A 77 -7.00 -3.30 7.31
CA PRO A 77 -6.39 -3.03 6.02
C PRO A 77 -6.03 -1.54 5.91
N LEU A 78 -4.85 -1.25 5.37
CA LEU A 78 -4.42 0.09 4.98
C LEU A 78 -3.84 0.06 3.56
N ALA A 79 -4.11 1.08 2.77
CA ALA A 79 -3.43 1.31 1.51
C ALA A 79 -2.47 2.50 1.67
N LEU A 80 -1.17 2.23 1.62
CA LEU A 80 -0.14 3.22 1.87
C LEU A 80 0.54 3.67 0.56
N PRO A 81 0.83 4.97 0.42
CA PRO A 81 1.56 5.49 -0.72
C PRO A 81 3.05 5.11 -0.61
N PHE A 82 3.67 4.80 -1.74
CA PHE A 82 5.09 4.49 -1.82
C PHE A 82 5.78 5.30 -2.92
N ASP A 83 6.87 5.96 -2.55
CA ASP A 83 7.71 6.78 -3.42
C ASP A 83 9.08 6.11 -3.59
N MET A 84 9.23 5.33 -4.67
CA MET A 84 10.48 4.59 -4.93
C MET A 84 11.68 5.51 -5.20
N PHE A 85 11.44 6.74 -5.64
CA PHE A 85 12.50 7.70 -5.92
C PHE A 85 13.05 8.30 -4.63
N TYR A 86 12.19 8.48 -3.63
CA TYR A 86 12.59 9.00 -2.33
C TYR A 86 13.17 7.92 -1.40
N THR A 87 12.60 6.72 -1.43
CA THR A 87 13.11 5.58 -0.66
C THR A 87 14.39 4.99 -1.26
N ALA A 88 14.65 5.23 -2.55
CA ALA A 88 15.73 4.64 -3.34
C ALA A 88 15.75 3.10 -3.29
N LYS A 89 14.56 2.50 -3.16
CA LYS A 89 14.34 1.05 -3.06
C LYS A 89 13.09 0.66 -3.87
N PRO A 90 13.00 -0.59 -4.37
CA PRO A 90 11.74 -1.09 -4.91
C PRO A 90 10.66 -1.15 -3.81
N PRO A 91 9.37 -1.15 -4.17
CA PRO A 91 8.31 -1.43 -3.20
C PRO A 91 8.51 -2.84 -2.59
N PRO A 92 8.10 -3.05 -1.33
CA PRO A 92 8.08 -4.37 -0.70
C PRO A 92 7.31 -5.40 -1.52
N GLN A 93 7.66 -6.68 -1.40
CA GLN A 93 7.01 -7.76 -2.13
C GLN A 93 5.73 -8.23 -1.44
N VAL A 94 4.77 -8.76 -2.22
CA VAL A 94 3.56 -9.38 -1.65
C VAL A 94 3.95 -10.54 -0.72
N GLY A 95 3.35 -10.55 0.47
CA GLY A 95 3.64 -11.50 1.54
C GLY A 95 4.79 -11.08 2.47
N GLU A 96 5.58 -10.06 2.12
CA GLU A 96 6.66 -9.56 2.95
C GLU A 96 6.13 -8.90 4.22
N GLU A 97 6.79 -9.14 5.35
CA GLU A 97 6.56 -8.41 6.60
C GLU A 97 7.61 -7.33 6.79
N VAL A 98 7.16 -6.10 7.00
CA VAL A 98 8.02 -4.93 7.10
C VAL A 98 7.70 -4.17 8.38
N VAL A 99 8.74 -3.78 9.11
CA VAL A 99 8.62 -2.81 10.20
C VAL A 99 9.02 -1.44 9.67
N THR A 100 8.08 -0.49 9.72
CA THR A 100 8.25 0.80 9.05
C THR A 100 7.35 1.88 9.67
N THR A 101 7.45 3.10 9.14
CA THR A 101 6.45 4.15 9.37
C THR A 101 5.86 4.54 8.01
N PRO A 102 4.59 4.96 7.91
CA PRO A 102 4.06 5.48 6.65
C PRO A 102 4.92 6.61 6.07
N ALA A 103 5.47 7.48 6.92
CA ALA A 103 6.35 8.56 6.49
C ALA A 103 7.62 8.03 5.79
N ALA A 104 8.17 6.89 6.23
CA ALA A 104 9.37 6.32 5.63
C ALA A 104 9.17 5.87 4.18
N TRP A 105 7.93 5.65 3.73
CA TRP A 105 7.62 5.24 2.36
C TRP A 105 7.48 6.42 1.39
N VAL A 106 7.36 7.65 1.90
CA VAL A 106 7.10 8.87 1.09
C VAL A 106 8.03 10.05 1.40
N THR A 107 9.06 9.83 2.22
CA THR A 107 10.08 10.82 2.55
C THR A 107 11.43 10.41 1.97
N ARG A 108 12.21 11.41 1.51
CA ARG A 108 13.55 11.15 0.99
C ARG A 108 14.40 10.56 2.10
N ASN A 109 15.10 9.47 1.80
CA ASN A 109 16.11 8.90 2.69
C ASN A 109 17.33 9.84 2.75
N SER A 110 17.22 10.94 3.51
CA SER A 110 18.30 11.87 3.77
C SER A 110 19.27 11.22 4.74
N GLY A 111 20.26 10.53 4.18
CA GLY A 111 21.39 9.85 4.82
C GLY A 111 21.53 10.04 6.34
N GLY A 112 21.22 8.98 7.08
CA GLY A 112 21.54 8.91 8.50
C GLY A 112 20.86 7.73 9.16
N LYS A 113 21.36 6.51 8.91
CA LYS A 113 20.90 5.22 9.48
C LYS A 113 19.37 5.04 9.39
N GLN A 114 18.91 4.10 8.56
CA GLN A 114 17.63 3.44 8.82
C GLN A 114 17.57 3.22 10.34
N ARG A 115 16.62 3.87 11.04
CA ARG A 115 16.31 3.47 12.41
C ARG A 115 15.99 2.00 12.27
N ALA A 116 16.91 1.15 12.69
CA ALA A 116 16.73 -0.28 12.65
C ALA A 116 15.57 -0.52 13.61
N PHE A 117 14.36 -0.61 13.06
CA PHE A 117 13.18 -0.90 13.84
C PHE A 117 13.21 -2.40 14.15
N GLY A 118 13.98 -2.75 15.19
CA GLY A 118 14.05 -4.08 15.80
C GLY A 118 14.98 -5.07 15.10
N GLN A 119 16.17 -5.27 15.68
CA GLN A 119 16.62 -6.63 16.03
C GLN A 119 16.24 -6.87 17.49
#